data_AF-A0A417IHA4-F1
#
_entry.id   AF-A0A417IHA4-F1
#
_cell.length_a   1.000
_cell.length_b   1.000
_cell.length_c   1.000
_cell.angle_alpha   90.00
_cell.angle_beta   90.00
_cell.angle_gamma   90.00
#
_symmetry.space_group_name_H-M   'P 1'
#
loop_
_entity.id
_entity.type
_entity.pdbx_description
1 polymer ?
#
loop_
_entity_poly.entity_id
_entity_poly.type
_entity_poly.pdbx_seq_one_letter_code
_entity_poly.pdbx_strand_id
1 'polypeptide(L)'
;MNIKRAKNEIKNALKAYLTTDEFGAYRIPPIRQRPILLMGPPGIGKTQIMQQIAEETGVGLVSYTLTHHTRQSALGLPFIDKVMLGGEERTVTAYTMSEIIASVYREMERTGVKEGILFLDEINCISETLTPMMLQFLQCKTFGNQQLPAGWVVVAAGNPPEYNKSVREFDVVTLDRVKKIDIEEDFGVWKEYAYRRGIHGAILSYLEIRREHFYRVEATADGLQFVTARGWEDLSELMQVYESLGIPVDRQVVEQYLQLPQVASDFANYLQLYDKYKQVYRVDELLSGTWEPVRASELRDAPFDEKLGVLGLLLSRLADGARNAYRLDALTDALHADLLAIREGEKAITSLPDEKRAALADKRNGGSSDKDALYVSSREVEHLDAYRQTLMLEKVPEDQQFDRLKALFSADVDARAAAADKTDAELANAFAFLDAAIPDSQELVLFATELTANWFTSWFIQNFGCDAYFAHNKRLLFDDTQKQLLQDIESARNEES
;
A
#
# COMPACT_ATOMS: atom_id res chain seq x y z
N MET A 1 -8.65 8.85 -14.58
CA MET A 1 -9.09 8.82 -13.14
C MET A 1 -7.99 8.20 -12.29
N ASN A 2 -7.89 8.48 -11.00
CA ASN A 2 -6.80 7.91 -10.19
C ASN A 2 -7.02 6.43 -9.78
N ILE A 3 -5.94 5.79 -9.33
CA ILE A 3 -5.89 4.37 -8.98
C ILE A 3 -6.81 4.00 -7.80
N LYS A 4 -7.02 4.90 -6.84
CA LYS A 4 -7.90 4.69 -5.68
C LYS A 4 -9.37 4.59 -6.10
N ARG A 5 -9.82 5.47 -7.01
CA ARG A 5 -11.16 5.37 -7.60
C ARG A 5 -11.32 4.09 -8.43
N ALA A 6 -10.30 3.72 -9.21
CA ALA A 6 -10.31 2.48 -9.98
C ALA A 6 -10.44 1.23 -9.08
N LYS A 7 -9.72 1.19 -7.95
CA LYS A 7 -9.86 0.12 -6.93
C LYS A 7 -11.31 -0.02 -6.46
N ASN A 8 -11.97 1.09 -6.11
CA ASN A 8 -13.37 1.09 -5.67
C ASN A 8 -14.35 0.63 -6.77
N GLU A 9 -14.13 1.05 -8.02
CA GLU A 9 -14.92 0.59 -9.17
C GLU A 9 -14.82 -0.94 -9.38
N ILE A 10 -13.63 -1.50 -9.17
CA ILE A 10 -13.41 -2.95 -9.27
C ILE A 10 -14.07 -3.69 -8.11
N LYS A 11 -13.97 -3.18 -6.87
CA LYS A 11 -14.70 -3.75 -5.72
C LYS A 11 -16.21 -3.76 -5.94
N ASN A 12 -16.75 -2.64 -6.44
CA ASN A 12 -18.18 -2.53 -6.74
C ASN A 12 -18.60 -3.51 -7.84
N ALA A 13 -17.78 -3.63 -8.90
CA ALA A 13 -18.04 -4.59 -9.98
C ALA A 13 -17.98 -6.03 -9.47
N LEU A 14 -16.97 -6.38 -8.66
CA LEU A 14 -16.83 -7.70 -8.05
C LEU A 14 -18.06 -8.03 -7.20
N LYS A 15 -18.45 -7.13 -6.30
CA LYS A 15 -19.68 -7.30 -5.49
C LYS A 15 -20.91 -7.50 -6.36
N ALA A 16 -21.10 -6.67 -7.39
CA ALA A 16 -22.25 -6.79 -8.29
C ALA A 16 -22.26 -8.10 -9.09
N TYR A 17 -21.08 -8.56 -9.53
CA TYR A 17 -20.93 -9.79 -10.32
C TYR A 17 -21.10 -11.06 -9.49
N LEU A 18 -20.69 -11.03 -8.22
CA LEU A 18 -20.76 -12.17 -7.30
C LEU A 18 -22.05 -12.23 -6.48
N THR A 19 -22.86 -11.16 -6.47
CA THR A 19 -24.14 -11.17 -5.76
C THR A 19 -25.11 -12.19 -6.39
N THR A 20 -25.62 -13.10 -5.57
CA THR A 20 -26.62 -14.10 -5.96
C THR A 20 -28.05 -13.68 -5.64
N ASP A 21 -29.01 -14.35 -6.28
CA ASP A 21 -30.43 -14.31 -5.94
C ASP A 21 -30.80 -15.36 -4.88
N GLU A 22 -32.08 -15.45 -4.54
CA GLU A 22 -32.61 -16.41 -3.57
C GLU A 22 -32.45 -17.88 -3.97
N PHE A 23 -32.14 -18.16 -5.25
CA PHE A 23 -31.91 -19.50 -5.77
C PHE A 23 -30.42 -19.84 -5.90
N GLY A 24 -29.54 -18.93 -5.48
CA GLY A 24 -28.09 -19.10 -5.57
C GLY A 24 -27.51 -18.83 -6.97
N ALA A 25 -28.28 -18.27 -7.90
CA ALA A 25 -27.78 -17.86 -9.22
C ALA A 25 -27.24 -16.43 -9.17
N TYR A 26 -26.16 -16.13 -9.92
CA TYR A 26 -25.64 -14.76 -10.00
C TYR A 26 -26.66 -13.82 -10.63
N ARG A 27 -26.95 -12.70 -9.96
CA ARG A 27 -27.91 -11.69 -10.44
C ARG A 27 -27.54 -11.13 -11.81
N ILE A 28 -26.24 -10.99 -12.06
CA ILE A 28 -25.69 -10.73 -13.40
C ILE A 28 -25.10 -12.05 -13.90
N PRO A 29 -25.71 -12.70 -14.91
CA PRO A 29 -25.21 -13.96 -15.44
C PRO A 29 -23.74 -13.84 -15.90
N PRO A 30 -22.89 -14.88 -15.74
CA PRO A 30 -21.47 -14.82 -16.09
C PRO A 30 -21.15 -14.31 -17.50
N ILE A 31 -22.04 -14.59 -18.46
CA ILE A 31 -21.95 -14.13 -19.86
C ILE A 31 -22.16 -12.62 -20.04
N ARG A 32 -22.86 -11.95 -19.10
CA ARG A 32 -23.08 -10.50 -19.09
C ARG A 32 -22.10 -9.74 -18.19
N GLN A 33 -21.28 -10.44 -17.42
CA GLN A 33 -20.23 -9.84 -16.61
C GLN A 33 -19.04 -9.48 -17.49
N ARG A 34 -18.97 -8.23 -17.95
CA ARG A 34 -17.87 -7.74 -18.80
C ARG A 34 -16.55 -7.79 -18.04
N PRO A 35 -15.45 -8.29 -18.64
CA PRO A 35 -14.12 -8.14 -18.07
C PRO A 35 -13.75 -6.68 -17.86
N ILE A 36 -12.96 -6.40 -16.84
CA ILE A 36 -12.51 -5.05 -16.52
C ILE A 36 -11.13 -4.86 -17.16
N LEU A 37 -10.95 -3.81 -17.95
CA LEU A 37 -9.68 -3.47 -18.58
C LEU A 37 -9.13 -2.17 -17.97
N LEU A 38 -8.01 -2.26 -17.28
CA LEU A 38 -7.26 -1.14 -16.72
C LEU A 38 -6.23 -0.67 -17.73
N MET A 39 -6.34 0.58 -18.16
CA MET A 39 -5.35 1.23 -19.03
C MET A 39 -4.67 2.34 -18.23
N GLY A 40 -3.36 2.29 -18.07
CA GLY A 40 -2.65 3.38 -17.38
C GLY A 40 -1.14 3.20 -17.40
N PRO A 41 -0.38 4.22 -17.01
CA PRO A 41 1.08 4.18 -17.03
C PRO A 41 1.67 3.00 -16.23
N PRO A 42 2.89 2.54 -16.58
CA PRO A 42 3.60 1.54 -15.78
C PRO A 42 3.92 2.08 -14.38
N GLY A 43 4.04 1.18 -13.39
CA GLY A 43 4.55 1.57 -12.07
C GLY A 43 3.57 2.32 -11.14
N ILE A 44 2.31 2.53 -11.52
CA ILE A 44 1.29 3.21 -10.68
C ILE A 44 0.53 2.29 -9.69
N GLY A 45 0.96 1.04 -9.53
CA GLY A 45 0.35 0.10 -8.58
C GLY A 45 -0.85 -0.73 -9.07
N LYS A 46 -1.06 -0.87 -10.40
CA LYS A 46 -2.17 -1.67 -10.98
C LYS A 46 -2.23 -3.11 -10.44
N THR A 47 -1.08 -3.78 -10.35
CA THR A 47 -0.96 -5.15 -9.80
C THR A 47 -1.21 -5.18 -8.29
N GLN A 48 -0.65 -4.20 -7.55
CA GLN A 48 -0.78 -4.11 -6.10
C GLN A 48 -2.24 -3.91 -5.65
N ILE A 49 -3.03 -3.10 -6.38
CA ILE A 49 -4.44 -2.93 -6.03
C ILE A 49 -5.26 -4.21 -6.20
N MET A 50 -4.87 -5.14 -7.08
CA MET A 50 -5.58 -6.42 -7.23
C MET A 50 -5.44 -7.27 -5.98
N GLN A 51 -4.24 -7.30 -5.42
CA GLN A 51 -3.98 -7.97 -4.16
C GLN A 51 -4.77 -7.34 -3.02
N GLN A 52 -4.75 -6.01 -2.91
CA GLN A 52 -5.53 -5.31 -1.87
C GLN A 52 -7.02 -5.57 -1.99
N ILE A 53 -7.57 -5.66 -3.21
CA ILE A 53 -8.98 -5.99 -3.42
C ILE A 53 -9.27 -7.40 -2.94
N ALA A 54 -8.45 -8.38 -3.33
CA ALA A 54 -8.60 -9.77 -2.93
C ALA A 54 -8.59 -9.93 -1.40
N GLU A 55 -7.63 -9.29 -0.72
CA GLU A 55 -7.52 -9.26 0.74
C GLU A 55 -8.76 -8.60 1.39
N GLU A 56 -9.23 -7.45 0.87
CA GLU A 56 -10.38 -6.73 1.43
C GLU A 56 -11.73 -7.39 1.18
N THR A 57 -11.87 -8.18 0.12
CA THR A 57 -13.14 -8.85 -0.23
C THR A 57 -13.15 -10.35 0.07
N GLY A 58 -12.01 -10.92 0.48
CA GLY A 58 -11.87 -12.34 0.80
C GLY A 58 -12.01 -13.28 -0.41
N VAL A 59 -11.75 -12.78 -1.62
CA VAL A 59 -11.81 -13.61 -2.85
C VAL A 59 -10.41 -14.11 -3.22
N GLY A 60 -10.32 -15.22 -3.97
CA GLY A 60 -9.05 -15.70 -4.50
C GLY A 60 -8.45 -14.75 -5.53
N LEU A 61 -7.12 -14.77 -5.69
CA LEU A 61 -6.43 -14.00 -6.72
C LEU A 61 -5.42 -14.88 -7.46
N VAL A 62 -5.56 -14.92 -8.78
CA VAL A 62 -4.57 -15.54 -9.67
C VAL A 62 -4.08 -14.46 -10.63
N SER A 63 -2.78 -14.21 -10.63
CA SER A 63 -2.14 -13.16 -11.43
C SER A 63 -1.20 -13.75 -12.47
N TYR A 64 -1.30 -13.29 -13.72
CA TYR A 64 -0.48 -13.73 -14.85
C TYR A 64 0.02 -12.55 -15.66
N THR A 65 1.34 -12.48 -15.89
CA THR A 65 1.96 -11.50 -16.80
C THR A 65 2.14 -12.12 -18.18
N LEU A 66 1.36 -11.69 -19.16
CA LEU A 66 1.20 -12.42 -20.42
C LEU A 66 2.40 -12.35 -21.37
N THR A 67 3.31 -11.40 -21.18
CA THR A 67 4.50 -11.21 -22.04
C THR A 67 5.47 -12.38 -22.02
N HIS A 68 5.48 -13.19 -20.95
CA HIS A 68 6.33 -14.37 -20.84
C HIS A 68 5.66 -15.69 -21.25
N HIS A 69 4.38 -15.65 -21.65
CA HIS A 69 3.64 -16.85 -21.99
C HIS A 69 3.69 -17.17 -23.47
N THR A 70 3.58 -18.47 -23.74
CA THR A 70 3.46 -19.01 -25.09
C THR A 70 2.01 -19.36 -25.39
N ARG A 71 1.72 -19.57 -26.68
CA ARG A 71 0.42 -20.10 -27.11
C ARG A 71 0.08 -21.43 -26.42
N GLN A 72 1.09 -22.25 -26.15
CA GLN A 72 0.95 -23.53 -25.47
C GLN A 72 0.53 -23.36 -24.01
N SER A 73 1.09 -22.40 -23.26
CA SER A 73 0.67 -22.14 -21.88
C SER A 73 -0.78 -21.69 -21.79
N ALA A 74 -1.23 -20.87 -22.74
CA ALA A 74 -2.59 -20.34 -22.78
C ALA A 74 -3.62 -21.38 -23.25
N LEU A 75 -3.34 -22.17 -24.29
CA LEU A 75 -4.28 -23.18 -24.84
C LEU A 75 -4.18 -24.56 -24.19
N GLY A 76 -3.03 -24.91 -23.66
CA GLY A 76 -2.63 -26.29 -23.40
C GLY A 76 -1.84 -26.92 -24.56
N LEU A 77 -1.31 -28.11 -24.31
CA LEU A 77 -0.54 -28.88 -25.27
C LEU A 77 -1.46 -29.79 -26.10
N PRO A 78 -1.26 -29.87 -27.42
CA PRO A 78 -2.04 -30.77 -28.26
C PRO A 78 -1.69 -32.23 -27.97
N PHE A 79 -2.70 -33.08 -27.90
CA PHE A 79 -2.55 -34.52 -27.83
C PHE A 79 -3.58 -35.23 -28.72
N ILE A 80 -3.28 -36.47 -29.09
CA ILE A 80 -4.17 -37.28 -29.91
C ILE A 80 -5.17 -37.96 -28.99
N ASP A 81 -6.45 -37.73 -29.25
CA ASP A 81 -7.56 -38.38 -28.56
C ASP A 81 -8.31 -39.32 -29.51
N LYS A 82 -8.91 -40.38 -28.97
CA LYS A 82 -9.71 -41.33 -29.73
C LYS A 82 -11.16 -41.21 -29.29
N VAL A 83 -12.01 -40.79 -30.22
CA VAL A 83 -13.43 -40.52 -29.95
C VAL A 83 -14.31 -41.28 -30.93
N MET A 84 -15.52 -41.62 -30.50
CA MET A 84 -16.54 -42.22 -31.37
C MET A 84 -17.33 -41.10 -32.06
N LEU A 85 -17.17 -40.96 -33.38
CA LEU A 85 -17.89 -39.97 -34.19
C LEU A 85 -18.68 -40.68 -35.28
N GLY A 86 -20.01 -40.53 -35.26
CA GLY A 86 -20.90 -41.20 -36.22
C GLY A 86 -20.90 -42.73 -36.13
N GLY A 87 -20.54 -43.29 -34.96
CA GLY A 87 -20.49 -44.74 -34.73
C GLY A 87 -19.15 -45.41 -35.04
N GLU A 88 -18.14 -44.65 -35.50
CA GLU A 88 -16.79 -45.15 -35.79
C GLU A 88 -15.75 -44.51 -34.86
N GLU A 89 -14.72 -45.29 -34.45
CA GLU A 89 -13.57 -44.75 -33.71
C GLU A 89 -12.71 -43.90 -34.66
N ARG A 90 -12.50 -42.63 -34.30
CA ARG A 90 -11.66 -41.70 -35.05
C ARG A 90 -10.68 -40.99 -34.13
N THR A 91 -9.48 -40.74 -34.64
CA THR A 91 -8.48 -39.92 -33.95
C THR A 91 -8.75 -38.44 -34.21
N VAL A 92 -8.80 -37.65 -33.14
CA VAL A 92 -8.98 -36.20 -33.19
C VAL A 92 -7.87 -35.50 -32.41
N THR A 93 -7.65 -34.22 -32.71
CA THR A 93 -6.74 -33.37 -31.94
C THR A 93 -7.50 -32.81 -30.73
N ALA A 94 -6.99 -33.06 -29.53
CA ALA A 94 -7.47 -32.47 -28.28
C ALA A 94 -6.36 -31.62 -27.64
N TYR A 95 -6.70 -30.82 -26.63
CA TYR A 95 -5.77 -29.97 -25.89
C TYR A 95 -5.86 -30.26 -24.39
N THR A 96 -4.72 -30.24 -23.70
CA THR A 96 -4.70 -30.26 -22.24
C THR A 96 -5.30 -28.98 -21.66
N MET A 97 -5.59 -28.96 -20.36
CA MET A 97 -6.04 -27.74 -19.70
C MET A 97 -4.97 -26.64 -19.82
N SER A 98 -5.44 -25.41 -20.05
CA SER A 98 -4.64 -24.19 -19.96
C SER A 98 -3.97 -24.07 -18.60
N GLU A 99 -2.69 -23.70 -18.55
CA GLU A 99 -1.98 -23.45 -17.28
C GLU A 99 -2.66 -22.35 -16.47
N ILE A 100 -3.20 -21.34 -17.16
CA ILE A 100 -3.90 -20.21 -16.54
C ILE A 100 -5.16 -20.68 -15.83
N ILE A 101 -5.99 -21.49 -16.52
CA ILE A 101 -7.22 -22.04 -15.94
C ILE A 101 -6.91 -23.07 -14.85
N ALA A 102 -5.87 -23.90 -15.04
CA ALA A 102 -5.44 -24.87 -14.04
C ALA A 102 -5.03 -24.18 -12.73
N SER A 103 -4.33 -23.04 -12.79
CA SER A 103 -3.97 -22.29 -11.58
C SER A 103 -5.17 -21.72 -10.85
N VAL A 104 -6.24 -21.34 -11.56
CA VAL A 104 -7.51 -20.96 -10.93
C VAL A 104 -8.10 -22.11 -10.13
N TYR A 105 -8.19 -23.31 -10.71
CA TYR A 105 -8.66 -24.49 -9.97
C TYR A 105 -7.77 -24.85 -8.78
N ARG A 106 -6.44 -24.81 -8.95
CA ARG A 106 -5.48 -25.06 -7.86
C ARG A 106 -5.66 -24.06 -6.72
N GLU A 107 -5.90 -22.79 -7.04
CA GLU A 107 -6.13 -21.76 -6.03
C GLU A 107 -7.43 -22.01 -5.27
N MET A 108 -8.50 -22.42 -5.96
CA MET A 108 -9.75 -22.84 -5.31
C MET A 108 -9.57 -24.05 -4.40
N GLU A 109 -8.81 -25.06 -4.83
CA GLU A 109 -8.52 -26.25 -4.02
C GLU A 109 -7.65 -25.93 -2.81
N ARG A 110 -6.62 -25.08 -2.99
CA ARG A 110 -5.68 -24.69 -1.94
C ARG A 110 -6.34 -23.85 -0.84
N THR A 111 -7.22 -22.92 -1.23
CA THR A 111 -7.81 -21.95 -0.30
C THR A 111 -9.22 -22.32 0.16
N GLY A 112 -9.90 -23.22 -0.55
CA GLY A 112 -11.34 -23.48 -0.38
C GLY A 112 -12.24 -22.34 -0.89
N VAL A 113 -11.68 -21.24 -1.39
CA VAL A 113 -12.42 -20.07 -1.88
C VAL A 113 -12.84 -20.30 -3.33
N LYS A 114 -14.14 -20.28 -3.59
CA LYS A 114 -14.70 -20.58 -4.93
C LYS A 114 -14.79 -19.37 -5.85
N GLU A 115 -14.76 -18.17 -5.29
CA GLU A 115 -14.88 -16.90 -6.02
C GLU A 115 -13.51 -16.20 -6.08
N GLY A 116 -13.23 -15.49 -7.18
CA GLY A 116 -11.89 -14.94 -7.37
C GLY A 116 -11.74 -13.92 -8.47
N ILE A 117 -10.53 -13.39 -8.58
CA ILE A 117 -10.08 -12.51 -9.65
C ILE A 117 -8.98 -13.26 -10.43
N LEU A 118 -9.18 -13.37 -11.75
CA LEU A 118 -8.09 -13.70 -12.67
C LEU A 118 -7.54 -12.38 -13.24
N PHE A 119 -6.37 -11.99 -12.77
CA PHE A 119 -5.67 -10.79 -13.20
C PHE A 119 -4.68 -11.10 -14.33
N LEU A 120 -4.85 -10.43 -15.47
CA LEU A 120 -4.00 -10.56 -16.65
C LEU A 120 -3.23 -9.26 -16.90
N ASP A 121 -1.96 -9.23 -16.53
CA ASP A 121 -1.10 -8.06 -16.70
C ASP A 121 -0.44 -8.04 -18.08
N GLU A 122 -0.12 -6.84 -18.55
CA GLU A 122 0.46 -6.56 -19.87
C GLU A 122 -0.31 -7.16 -21.06
N ILE A 123 -1.64 -7.13 -20.97
CA ILE A 123 -2.59 -7.75 -21.93
C ILE A 123 -2.39 -7.28 -23.37
N ASN A 124 -1.89 -6.06 -23.57
CA ASN A 124 -1.68 -5.46 -24.87
C ASN A 124 -0.22 -5.50 -25.36
N CYS A 125 0.69 -6.12 -24.60
CA CYS A 125 2.07 -6.38 -25.00
C CYS A 125 2.30 -7.83 -25.47
N ILE A 126 1.22 -8.58 -25.67
CA ILE A 126 1.28 -10.00 -26.07
C ILE A 126 1.76 -10.19 -27.50
N SER A 127 2.34 -11.36 -27.76
CA SER A 127 2.77 -11.75 -29.11
C SER A 127 1.60 -11.86 -30.09
N GLU A 128 1.89 -11.73 -31.38
CA GLU A 128 0.88 -11.82 -32.45
C GLU A 128 0.12 -13.13 -32.47
N THR A 129 0.81 -14.21 -32.12
CA THR A 129 0.22 -15.55 -32.10
C THR A 129 -0.73 -15.76 -30.92
N LEU A 130 -0.63 -14.93 -29.87
CA LEU A 130 -1.51 -14.92 -28.72
C LEU A 130 -2.72 -13.98 -28.88
N THR A 131 -2.59 -12.93 -29.70
CA THR A 131 -3.61 -11.87 -29.80
C THR A 131 -5.02 -12.42 -30.05
N PRO A 132 -5.29 -13.25 -31.07
CA PRO A 132 -6.66 -13.71 -31.35
C PRO A 132 -7.30 -14.46 -30.19
N MET A 133 -6.50 -15.26 -29.48
CA MET A 133 -6.99 -16.07 -28.35
C MET A 133 -7.28 -15.21 -27.13
N MET A 134 -6.46 -14.17 -26.90
CA MET A 134 -6.69 -13.26 -25.78
C MET A 134 -7.93 -12.39 -26.01
N LEU A 135 -8.14 -11.94 -27.26
CA LEU A 135 -9.38 -11.27 -27.64
C LEU A 135 -10.58 -12.19 -27.45
N GLN A 136 -10.49 -13.46 -27.85
CA GLN A 136 -11.53 -14.45 -27.57
C GLN A 136 -11.75 -14.63 -26.07
N PHE A 137 -10.69 -14.67 -25.25
CA PHE A 137 -10.79 -14.82 -23.81
C PHE A 137 -11.51 -13.63 -23.15
N LEU A 138 -11.18 -12.39 -23.53
CA LEU A 138 -11.88 -11.20 -23.05
C LEU A 138 -13.36 -11.16 -23.46
N GLN A 139 -13.75 -11.88 -24.52
CA GLN A 139 -15.12 -11.90 -24.99
C GLN A 139 -15.95 -13.05 -24.40
N CYS A 140 -15.36 -14.24 -24.34
CA CYS A 140 -16.07 -15.48 -24.01
C CYS A 140 -15.66 -16.07 -22.65
N LYS A 141 -14.59 -15.55 -22.02
CA LYS A 141 -13.96 -16.12 -20.81
C LYS A 141 -13.54 -17.58 -20.99
N THR A 142 -13.10 -17.92 -22.20
CA THR A 142 -12.66 -19.27 -22.59
C THR A 142 -11.26 -19.24 -23.14
N PHE A 143 -10.39 -20.13 -22.67
CA PHE A 143 -9.14 -20.46 -23.33
C PHE A 143 -9.31 -21.80 -24.06
N GLY A 144 -9.26 -21.78 -25.40
CA GLY A 144 -9.58 -22.97 -26.19
C GLY A 144 -11.01 -23.43 -25.96
N ASN A 145 -11.18 -24.68 -25.52
CA ASN A 145 -12.48 -25.26 -25.15
C ASN A 145 -12.75 -25.23 -23.63
N GLN A 146 -11.86 -24.61 -22.83
CA GLN A 146 -11.97 -24.56 -21.38
C GLN A 146 -12.56 -23.21 -20.94
N GLN A 147 -13.65 -23.27 -20.18
CA GLN A 147 -14.32 -22.10 -19.61
C GLN A 147 -13.68 -21.73 -18.26
N LEU A 148 -13.51 -20.43 -18.00
CA LEU A 148 -13.20 -19.93 -16.67
C LEU A 148 -14.33 -20.33 -15.68
N PRO A 149 -14.01 -20.85 -14.48
CA PRO A 149 -15.01 -21.20 -13.49
C PRO A 149 -15.96 -20.06 -13.17
N ALA A 150 -17.23 -20.37 -12.93
CA ALA A 150 -18.20 -19.38 -12.47
C ALA A 150 -17.77 -18.84 -11.09
N GLY A 151 -18.01 -17.55 -10.83
CA GLY A 151 -17.50 -16.88 -9.62
C GLY A 151 -16.12 -16.25 -9.79
N TRP A 152 -15.49 -16.39 -10.97
CA TRP A 152 -14.22 -15.73 -11.28
C TRP A 152 -14.40 -14.55 -12.23
N VAL A 153 -13.92 -13.39 -11.80
CA VAL A 153 -13.97 -12.13 -12.56
C VAL A 153 -12.63 -11.91 -13.26
N VAL A 154 -12.69 -11.58 -14.55
CA VAL A 154 -11.49 -11.26 -15.34
C VAL A 154 -11.19 -9.77 -15.20
N VAL A 155 -9.99 -9.46 -14.73
CA VAL A 155 -9.42 -8.11 -14.74
C VAL A 155 -8.14 -8.15 -15.57
N ALA A 156 -8.00 -7.27 -16.54
CA ALA A 156 -6.81 -7.15 -17.37
C ALA A 156 -6.19 -5.77 -17.20
N ALA A 157 -4.87 -5.67 -17.29
CA ALA A 157 -4.14 -4.41 -17.28
C ALA A 157 -3.26 -4.28 -18.52
N GLY A 158 -3.25 -3.08 -19.10
CA GLY A 158 -2.41 -2.70 -20.22
C GLY A 158 -1.78 -1.32 -20.01
N ASN A 159 -0.79 -1.02 -20.85
CA ASN A 159 -0.11 0.28 -20.85
C ASN A 159 -0.52 1.08 -22.09
N PRO A 160 -0.68 2.41 -22.01
CA PRO A 160 -0.89 3.24 -23.19
C PRO A 160 0.29 3.11 -24.17
N PRO A 161 0.06 3.26 -25.50
CA PRO A 161 1.09 3.07 -26.53
C PRO A 161 2.34 3.95 -26.37
N GLU A 162 2.17 5.15 -25.81
CA GLU A 162 3.27 6.10 -25.55
C GLU A 162 4.34 5.56 -24.58
N TYR A 163 4.02 4.58 -23.73
CA TYR A 163 4.94 4.04 -22.74
C TYR A 163 5.70 2.79 -23.22
N ASN A 164 5.21 2.09 -24.25
CA ASN A 164 5.81 0.84 -24.70
C ASN A 164 5.55 0.58 -26.19
N LYS A 165 6.63 0.47 -26.97
CA LYS A 165 6.59 0.27 -28.43
C LYS A 165 5.98 -1.07 -28.86
N SER A 166 5.93 -2.06 -27.98
CA SER A 166 5.34 -3.38 -28.24
C SER A 166 3.82 -3.41 -27.98
N VAL A 167 3.24 -2.31 -27.52
CA VAL A 167 1.81 -2.20 -27.26
C VAL A 167 1.01 -2.25 -28.57
N ARG A 168 -0.04 -3.06 -28.54
CA ARG A 168 -1.06 -3.13 -29.59
C ARG A 168 -2.35 -2.52 -29.08
N GLU A 169 -2.93 -1.60 -29.83
CA GLU A 169 -4.23 -1.03 -29.46
C GLU A 169 -5.35 -2.04 -29.69
N PHE A 170 -6.34 -2.02 -28.80
CA PHE A 170 -7.56 -2.81 -28.97
C PHE A 170 -8.51 -2.10 -29.92
N ASP A 171 -9.13 -2.86 -30.82
CA ASP A 171 -10.15 -2.34 -31.71
C ASP A 171 -11.44 -2.00 -30.96
N VAL A 172 -12.31 -1.21 -31.61
CA VAL A 172 -13.60 -0.80 -31.04
C VAL A 172 -14.47 -2.01 -30.68
N VAL A 173 -14.39 -3.09 -31.45
CA VAL A 173 -15.17 -4.33 -31.21
C VAL A 173 -14.77 -5.00 -29.90
N THR A 174 -13.49 -5.01 -29.57
CA THR A 174 -12.97 -5.53 -28.30
C THR A 174 -13.32 -4.58 -27.16
N LEU A 175 -13.12 -3.28 -27.37
CA LEU A 175 -13.39 -2.27 -26.35
C LEU A 175 -14.87 -2.20 -25.93
N ASP A 176 -15.81 -2.45 -26.86
CA ASP A 176 -17.25 -2.51 -26.56
C ASP A 176 -17.64 -3.66 -25.62
N ARG A 177 -16.80 -4.71 -25.51
CA ARG A 177 -17.06 -5.92 -24.73
C ARG A 177 -16.42 -5.92 -23.35
N VAL A 178 -15.62 -4.90 -23.03
CA VAL A 178 -14.96 -4.75 -21.73
C VAL A 178 -15.46 -3.51 -20.99
N LYS A 179 -15.32 -3.49 -19.67
CA LYS A 179 -15.43 -2.28 -18.84
C LYS A 179 -14.05 -1.63 -18.79
N LYS A 180 -13.76 -0.70 -19.71
CA LYS A 180 -12.49 0.04 -19.74
C LYS A 180 -12.45 1.10 -18.63
N ILE A 181 -11.33 1.16 -17.91
CA ILE A 181 -11.03 2.17 -16.90
C ILE A 181 -9.66 2.76 -17.24
N ASP A 182 -9.64 4.05 -17.59
CA ASP A 182 -8.40 4.80 -17.82
C ASP A 182 -7.89 5.39 -16.50
N ILE A 183 -6.67 5.01 -16.14
CA ILE A 183 -6.00 5.34 -14.89
C ILE A 183 -4.85 6.31 -15.18
N GLU A 184 -4.80 7.39 -14.41
CA GLU A 184 -3.73 8.38 -14.44
C GLU A 184 -2.96 8.34 -13.11
N GLU A 185 -1.71 8.76 -13.17
CA GLU A 185 -0.87 9.04 -12.01
C GLU A 185 -1.48 10.18 -11.18
N ASP A 186 -1.40 10.02 -9.86
CA ASP A 186 -1.92 11.01 -8.91
C ASP A 186 -1.02 10.99 -7.68
N PHE A 187 -0.26 12.07 -7.50
CA PHE A 187 0.68 12.18 -6.38
C PHE A 187 -0.05 12.16 -5.03
N GLY A 188 -1.23 12.78 -4.92
CA GLY A 188 -1.99 12.80 -3.67
C GLY A 188 -2.41 11.39 -3.23
N VAL A 189 -2.91 10.59 -4.17
CA VAL A 189 -3.24 9.18 -3.90
C VAL A 189 -2.00 8.34 -3.60
N TRP A 190 -0.91 8.56 -4.33
CA TRP A 190 0.34 7.84 -4.06
C TRP A 190 0.94 8.22 -2.70
N LYS A 191 0.83 9.48 -2.29
CA LYS A 191 1.30 9.98 -0.99
C LYS A 191 0.58 9.30 0.18
N GLU A 192 -0.74 9.12 0.09
CA GLU A 192 -1.50 8.32 1.08
C GLU A 192 -0.96 6.88 1.18
N TYR A 193 -0.67 6.24 0.04
CA TYR A 193 -0.04 4.93 -0.01
C TYR A 193 1.36 4.94 0.59
N ALA A 194 2.15 5.95 0.25
CA ALA A 194 3.52 6.12 0.67
C ALA A 194 3.64 6.27 2.19
N TYR A 195 2.68 6.95 2.84
CA TYR A 195 2.60 7.00 4.30
C TYR A 195 2.41 5.63 4.92
N ARG A 196 1.48 4.81 4.40
CA ARG A 196 1.27 3.45 4.91
C ARG A 196 2.48 2.55 4.68
N ARG A 197 3.15 2.69 3.53
CA ARG A 197 4.38 1.94 3.25
C ARG A 197 5.55 2.38 4.12
N GLY A 198 5.54 3.64 4.57
CA GLY A 198 6.68 4.27 5.21
C GLY A 198 7.78 4.55 4.20
N ILE A 199 7.43 5.21 3.10
CA ILE A 199 8.43 5.77 2.16
C ILE A 199 9.29 6.78 2.91
N HIS A 200 10.57 6.83 2.56
CA HIS A 200 11.59 7.66 3.18
C HIS A 200 11.18 9.15 3.18
N GLY A 201 11.27 9.79 4.35
CA GLY A 201 10.81 11.17 4.56
C GLY A 201 11.41 12.19 3.58
N ALA A 202 12.68 12.03 3.19
CA ALA A 202 13.32 12.90 2.20
C ALA A 202 12.64 12.85 0.82
N ILE A 203 12.17 11.68 0.37
CA ILE A 203 11.47 11.53 -0.91
C ILE A 203 10.11 12.24 -0.84
N LEU A 204 9.37 12.04 0.24
CA LEU A 204 8.06 12.69 0.44
C LEU A 204 8.20 14.20 0.49
N SER A 205 9.18 14.70 1.25
CA SER A 205 9.44 16.13 1.42
C SER A 205 9.86 16.78 0.09
N TYR A 206 10.70 16.08 -0.68
CA TYR A 206 11.11 16.54 -2.01
C TYR A 206 9.94 16.62 -2.98
N LEU A 207 9.13 15.56 -3.09
CA LEU A 207 8.01 15.50 -4.02
C LEU A 207 6.87 16.44 -3.63
N GLU A 208 6.76 16.83 -2.36
CA GLU A 208 5.83 17.88 -1.95
C GLU A 208 6.18 19.23 -2.58
N ILE A 209 7.48 19.53 -2.67
CA ILE A 209 8.01 20.75 -3.30
C ILE A 209 7.98 20.63 -4.82
N ARG A 210 8.34 19.45 -5.35
CA ARG A 210 8.51 19.15 -6.79
C ARG A 210 7.52 18.10 -7.28
N ARG A 211 6.22 18.39 -7.21
CA ARG A 211 5.16 17.44 -7.59
C ARG A 211 5.28 16.96 -9.05
N GLU A 212 5.78 17.82 -9.93
CA GLU A 212 6.05 17.53 -11.34
C GLU A 212 7.12 16.47 -11.57
N HIS A 213 7.91 16.13 -10.54
CA HIS A 213 8.94 15.08 -10.59
C HIS A 213 8.42 13.71 -10.12
N PHE A 214 7.17 13.62 -9.67
CA PHE A 214 6.58 12.37 -9.21
C PHE A 214 6.55 11.29 -10.30
N TYR A 215 6.11 11.67 -11.50
CA TYR A 215 5.98 10.75 -12.62
C TYR A 215 6.22 11.50 -13.93
N ARG A 216 7.17 11.03 -14.72
CA ARG A 216 7.52 11.67 -16.00
C ARG A 216 8.16 10.65 -16.92
N VAL A 217 7.80 10.67 -18.20
CA VAL A 217 8.39 9.80 -19.23
C VAL A 217 8.65 10.65 -20.47
N GLU A 218 9.89 10.59 -20.96
CA GLU A 218 10.35 11.41 -22.07
C GLU A 218 11.09 10.57 -23.11
N ALA A 219 10.76 10.78 -24.38
CA ALA A 219 11.54 10.22 -25.48
C ALA A 219 12.65 11.19 -25.87
N THR A 220 13.91 10.75 -25.73
CA THR A 220 15.10 11.52 -26.10
C THR A 220 15.87 10.83 -27.23
N ALA A 221 16.89 11.50 -27.77
CA ALA A 221 17.76 10.93 -28.81
C ALA A 221 18.48 9.66 -28.32
N ASP A 222 18.81 9.59 -27.02
CA ASP A 222 19.54 8.48 -26.39
C ASP A 222 18.63 7.37 -25.85
N GLY A 223 17.31 7.52 -25.98
CA GLY A 223 16.32 6.55 -25.52
C GLY A 223 15.20 7.15 -24.66
N LEU A 224 14.41 6.28 -24.04
CA LEU A 224 13.38 6.68 -23.09
C LEU A 224 14.04 7.00 -21.74
N GLN A 225 13.77 8.18 -21.21
CA GLN A 225 14.14 8.60 -19.87
C GLN A 225 12.87 8.71 -19.03
N PHE A 226 12.92 8.31 -17.76
CA PHE A 226 11.71 8.25 -16.95
C PHE A 226 11.94 8.30 -15.45
N VAL A 227 10.89 8.72 -14.75
CA VAL A 227 10.69 8.56 -13.32
C VAL A 227 9.27 8.05 -13.12
N THR A 228 9.10 7.06 -12.24
CA THR A 228 7.80 6.47 -11.93
C THR A 228 7.61 6.38 -10.43
N ALA A 229 6.36 6.24 -9.99
CA ALA A 229 6.02 5.98 -8.59
C ALA A 229 6.77 4.77 -8.01
N ARG A 230 6.96 3.71 -8.82
CA ARG A 230 7.76 2.53 -8.44
C ARG A 230 9.24 2.88 -8.24
N GLY A 231 9.83 3.70 -9.10
CA GLY A 231 11.24 4.10 -8.97
C GLY A 231 11.52 4.82 -7.65
N TRP A 232 10.58 5.66 -7.19
CA TRP A 232 10.66 6.30 -5.86
C TRP A 232 10.52 5.29 -4.72
N GLU A 233 9.62 4.32 -4.84
CA GLU A 233 9.44 3.25 -3.85
C GLU A 233 10.69 2.39 -3.72
N ASP A 234 11.24 1.92 -4.84
CA ASP A 234 12.44 1.08 -4.86
C ASP A 234 13.66 1.83 -4.31
N LEU A 235 13.82 3.11 -4.66
CA LEU A 235 14.88 3.97 -4.11
C LEU A 235 14.71 4.14 -2.59
N SER A 236 13.48 4.34 -2.11
CA SER A 236 13.18 4.44 -0.69
C SER A 236 13.61 3.20 0.09
N GLU A 237 13.32 2.01 -0.43
CA GLU A 237 13.72 0.76 0.24
C GLU A 237 15.25 0.65 0.34
N LEU A 238 15.96 1.00 -0.73
CA LEU A 238 17.42 1.02 -0.72
C LEU A 238 17.97 2.03 0.29
N MET A 239 17.45 3.26 0.28
CA MET A 239 17.88 4.33 1.19
C MET A 239 17.78 3.89 2.65
N GLN A 240 16.65 3.32 3.06
CA GLN A 240 16.44 2.86 4.45
C GLN A 240 17.45 1.77 4.86
N VAL A 241 17.75 0.84 3.96
CA VAL A 241 18.76 -0.20 4.22
C VAL A 241 20.15 0.43 4.30
N TYR A 242 20.48 1.35 3.40
CA TYR A 242 21.76 2.03 3.35
C TYR A 242 22.01 2.86 4.62
N GLU A 243 21.01 3.57 5.13
CA GLU A 243 21.08 4.27 6.41
C GLU A 243 21.40 3.30 7.56
N SER A 244 20.75 2.13 7.60
CA SER A 244 21.00 1.11 8.64
C SER A 244 22.42 0.52 8.59
N LEU A 245 23.04 0.54 7.40
CA LEU A 245 24.39 0.06 7.15
C LEU A 245 25.44 1.20 7.21
N GLY A 246 25.02 2.45 7.37
CA GLY A 246 25.90 3.61 7.31
C GLY A 246 26.51 3.86 5.92
N ILE A 247 25.85 3.41 4.85
CA ILE A 247 26.30 3.59 3.47
C ILE A 247 25.64 4.88 2.93
N PRO A 248 26.40 5.85 2.40
CA PRO A 248 25.81 7.05 1.83
C PRO A 248 25.13 6.77 0.49
N VAL A 249 24.04 7.48 0.22
CA VAL A 249 23.35 7.45 -1.07
C VAL A 249 23.82 8.64 -1.89
N ASP A 250 24.61 8.38 -2.92
CA ASP A 250 25.10 9.41 -3.83
C ASP A 250 24.22 9.56 -5.08
N ARG A 251 24.57 10.53 -5.92
CA ARG A 251 23.85 10.79 -7.17
C ARG A 251 23.83 9.60 -8.12
N GLN A 252 24.91 8.81 -8.19
CA GLN A 252 24.97 7.66 -9.10
C GLN A 252 24.01 6.57 -8.65
N VAL A 253 23.83 6.39 -7.34
CA VAL A 253 22.82 5.48 -6.79
C VAL A 253 21.42 5.99 -7.13
N VAL A 254 21.14 7.28 -6.94
CA VAL A 254 19.83 7.86 -7.29
C VAL A 254 19.49 7.67 -8.78
N GLU A 255 20.45 7.90 -9.68
CA GLU A 255 20.27 7.76 -11.14
C GLU A 255 19.94 6.32 -11.59
N GLN A 256 20.25 5.30 -10.79
CA GLN A 256 19.90 3.90 -11.11
C GLN A 256 18.38 3.65 -11.04
N TYR A 257 17.68 4.39 -10.18
CA TYR A 257 16.24 4.25 -9.94
C TYR A 257 15.43 5.35 -10.62
N LEU A 258 15.95 6.58 -10.62
CA LEU A 258 15.35 7.74 -11.26
C LEU A 258 16.06 8.01 -12.58
N GLN A 259 15.63 7.33 -13.64
CA GLN A 259 16.29 7.35 -14.95
C GLN A 259 15.96 8.59 -15.80
N LEU A 260 15.77 9.73 -15.13
CA LEU A 260 15.66 11.06 -15.72
C LEU A 260 16.73 11.94 -15.05
N PRO A 261 17.88 12.19 -15.73
CA PRO A 261 19.07 12.77 -15.09
C PRO A 261 18.82 14.10 -14.37
N GLN A 262 17.89 14.92 -14.87
CA GLN A 262 17.53 16.19 -14.24
C GLN A 262 16.88 15.97 -12.87
N VAL A 263 15.92 15.05 -12.77
CA VAL A 263 15.23 14.74 -11.51
C VAL A 263 16.16 14.04 -10.53
N ALA A 264 16.97 13.09 -11.00
CA ALA A 264 17.94 12.39 -10.17
C ALA A 264 18.97 13.35 -9.56
N SER A 265 19.51 14.28 -10.37
CA SER A 265 20.45 15.28 -9.89
C SER A 265 19.80 16.24 -8.90
N ASP A 266 18.57 16.68 -9.15
CA ASP A 266 17.86 17.61 -8.27
C ASP A 266 17.53 16.96 -6.92
N PHE A 267 17.04 15.70 -6.93
CA PHE A 267 16.80 14.94 -5.71
C PHE A 267 18.10 14.65 -4.93
N ALA A 268 19.18 14.28 -5.61
CA ALA A 268 20.47 14.03 -4.94
C ALA A 268 21.02 15.29 -4.24
N ASN A 269 20.84 16.47 -4.86
CA ASN A 269 21.20 17.74 -4.23
C ASN A 269 20.30 18.04 -3.03
N TYR A 270 18.99 17.80 -3.17
CA TYR A 270 18.04 17.95 -2.08
C TYR A 270 18.37 17.02 -0.90
N LEU A 271 18.78 15.77 -1.15
CA LEU A 271 19.14 14.82 -0.11
C LEU A 271 20.32 15.32 0.75
N GLN A 272 21.33 15.93 0.12
CA GLN A 272 22.44 16.55 0.85
C GLN A 272 21.97 17.70 1.77
N LEU A 273 21.01 18.51 1.31
CA LEU A 273 20.41 19.56 2.12
C LEU A 273 19.58 18.96 3.26
N TYR A 274 18.79 17.92 2.98
CA TYR A 274 17.99 17.21 3.97
C TYR A 274 18.86 16.65 5.10
N ASP A 275 19.99 16.02 4.77
CA ASP A 275 20.96 15.53 5.77
C ASP A 275 21.63 16.66 6.54
N LYS A 276 21.96 17.78 5.87
CA LYS A 276 22.47 18.97 6.54
C LYS A 276 21.44 19.52 7.54
N TYR A 277 20.16 19.61 7.17
CA TYR A 277 19.11 20.07 8.07
C TYR A 277 18.92 19.12 9.25
N LYS A 278 18.97 17.80 9.03
CA LYS A 278 18.93 16.79 10.10
C LYS A 278 20.05 17.01 11.13
N GLN A 279 21.26 17.34 10.68
CA GLN A 279 22.40 17.62 11.55
C GLN A 279 22.31 18.99 12.25
N VAL A 280 21.88 20.03 11.54
CA VAL A 280 21.79 21.40 12.06
C VAL A 280 20.68 21.48 13.10
N TYR A 281 19.47 21.03 12.77
CA TYR A 281 18.30 21.17 13.64
C TYR A 281 18.22 20.09 14.71
N ARG A 282 18.99 19.00 14.59
CA ARG A 282 19.07 17.92 15.59
C ARG A 282 17.69 17.46 16.03
N VAL A 283 16.96 16.87 15.09
CA VAL A 283 15.52 16.57 15.22
C VAL A 283 15.17 15.82 16.50
N ASP A 284 16.03 14.91 16.96
CA ASP A 284 15.78 14.18 18.22
C ASP A 284 15.80 15.11 19.45
N GLU A 285 16.60 16.19 19.46
CA GLU A 285 16.59 17.22 20.51
C GLU A 285 15.34 18.12 20.44
N LEU A 286 14.80 18.33 19.23
CA LEU A 286 13.53 19.05 19.05
C LEU A 286 12.38 18.26 19.66
N LEU A 287 12.32 16.95 19.36
CA LEU A 287 11.24 16.07 19.80
C LEU A 287 11.34 15.67 21.28
N SER A 288 12.55 15.62 21.86
CA SER A 288 12.73 15.45 23.31
C SER A 288 12.41 16.71 24.12
N GLY A 289 12.23 17.87 23.47
CA GLY A 289 12.00 19.15 24.13
C GLY A 289 13.25 19.79 24.72
N THR A 290 14.45 19.31 24.34
CA THR A 290 15.74 19.83 24.85
C THR A 290 16.42 20.79 23.87
N TRP A 291 15.64 21.43 23.00
CA TRP A 291 16.16 22.30 21.93
C TRP A 291 16.56 23.69 22.43
N GLU A 292 17.56 24.28 21.79
CA GLU A 292 18.06 25.61 22.13
C GLU A 292 17.25 26.70 21.39
N PRO A 293 16.94 27.86 22.03
CA PRO A 293 16.20 28.96 21.39
C PRO A 293 16.80 29.48 20.07
N VAL A 294 18.12 29.30 19.89
CA VAL A 294 18.81 29.66 18.65
C VAL A 294 18.24 28.89 17.45
N ARG A 295 17.83 27.62 17.62
CA ARG A 295 17.25 26.81 16.55
C ARG A 295 15.91 27.32 16.05
N ALA A 296 15.10 27.86 16.96
CA ALA A 296 13.83 28.48 16.59
C ALA A 296 14.06 29.76 15.77
N SER A 297 15.06 30.57 16.14
CA SER A 297 15.47 31.74 15.36
C SER A 297 16.05 31.37 14.00
N GLU A 298 16.91 30.35 13.93
CA GLU A 298 17.46 29.81 12.67
C GLU A 298 16.33 29.40 11.71
N LEU A 299 15.34 28.64 12.21
CA LEU A 299 14.20 28.22 11.39
C LEU A 299 13.32 29.40 10.97
N ARG A 300 13.16 30.41 11.82
CA ARG A 300 12.35 31.60 11.52
C ARG A 300 12.89 32.35 10.31
N ASP A 301 14.21 32.57 10.29
CA ASP A 301 14.93 33.33 9.27
C ASP A 301 15.26 32.48 8.02
N ALA A 302 15.05 31.16 8.10
CA ALA A 302 15.28 30.24 7.00
C ALA A 302 14.32 30.47 5.81
N PRO A 303 14.76 30.20 4.56
CA PRO A 303 13.90 30.23 3.40
C PRO A 303 12.80 29.16 3.49
N PHE A 304 11.72 29.35 2.74
CA PHE A 304 10.56 28.46 2.74
C PHE A 304 10.91 26.99 2.49
N ASP A 305 11.79 26.71 1.54
CA ASP A 305 12.21 25.34 1.21
C ASP A 305 12.94 24.64 2.37
N GLU A 306 13.73 25.40 3.15
CA GLU A 306 14.40 24.88 4.35
C GLU A 306 13.38 24.60 5.45
N LYS A 307 12.41 25.51 5.65
CA LYS A 307 11.30 25.28 6.59
C LYS A 307 10.54 24.00 6.25
N LEU A 308 10.18 23.80 4.99
CA LEU A 308 9.54 22.56 4.54
C LEU A 308 10.42 21.31 4.76
N GLY A 309 11.73 21.42 4.54
CA GLY A 309 12.67 20.34 4.84
C GLY A 309 12.67 19.95 6.32
N VAL A 310 12.67 20.93 7.23
CA VAL A 310 12.61 20.71 8.68
C VAL A 310 11.26 20.16 9.12
N LEU A 311 10.16 20.66 8.55
CA LEU A 311 8.83 20.09 8.78
C LEU A 311 8.76 18.63 8.33
N GLY A 312 9.29 18.31 7.15
CA GLY A 312 9.37 16.95 6.63
C GLY A 312 10.14 16.00 7.55
N LEU A 313 11.27 16.46 8.12
CA LEU A 313 12.04 15.74 9.13
C LEU A 313 11.21 15.46 10.40
N LEU A 314 10.53 16.48 10.94
CA LEU A 314 9.66 16.34 12.11
C LEU A 314 8.52 15.36 11.82
N LEU A 315 7.80 15.54 10.71
CA LEU A 315 6.70 14.67 10.29
C LEU A 315 7.15 13.22 10.13
N SER A 316 8.32 12.99 9.53
CA SER A 316 8.86 11.64 9.36
C SER A 316 9.10 10.96 10.71
N ARG A 317 9.73 11.66 11.66
CA ARG A 317 10.03 11.11 12.99
C ARG A 317 8.78 10.90 13.85
N LEU A 318 7.82 11.82 13.79
CA LEU A 318 6.52 11.67 14.46
C LEU A 318 5.71 10.52 13.87
N ALA A 319 5.76 10.31 12.55
CA ALA A 319 5.16 9.16 11.90
C ALA A 319 5.80 7.84 12.34
N ASP A 320 7.12 7.79 12.52
CA ASP A 320 7.81 6.61 13.07
C ASP A 320 7.35 6.29 14.50
N GLY A 321 7.26 7.31 15.37
CA GLY A 321 6.75 7.19 16.74
C GLY A 321 5.31 6.65 16.76
N ALA A 322 4.43 7.28 15.99
CA ALA A 322 3.03 6.87 15.86
C ALA A 322 2.88 5.45 15.28
N ARG A 323 3.69 5.07 14.29
CA ARG A 323 3.71 3.71 13.72
C ARG A 323 4.19 2.67 14.73
N ASN A 324 5.16 3.02 15.57
CA ASN A 324 5.60 2.15 16.65
C ASN A 324 4.51 1.96 17.72
N ALA A 325 3.85 3.05 18.13
CA ALA A 325 2.70 2.98 19.04
C ALA A 325 1.57 2.09 18.46
N TYR A 326 1.25 2.25 17.17
CA TYR A 326 0.30 1.40 16.45
C TYR A 326 0.67 -0.08 16.48
N ARG A 327 1.94 -0.41 16.21
CA ARG A 327 2.41 -1.81 16.21
C ARG A 327 2.31 -2.43 17.60
N LEU A 328 2.66 -1.69 18.64
CA LEU A 328 2.58 -2.18 20.02
C LEU A 328 1.12 -2.34 20.47
N ASP A 329 0.24 -1.42 20.09
CA ASP A 329 -1.20 -1.52 20.32
C ASP A 329 -1.80 -2.78 19.67
N ALA A 330 -1.55 -2.99 18.38
CA ALA A 330 -1.99 -4.18 17.65
C ALA A 330 -1.40 -5.48 18.21
N LEU A 331 -0.14 -5.45 18.67
CA LEU A 331 0.50 -6.60 19.31
C LEU A 331 -0.17 -6.93 20.65
N THR A 332 -0.45 -5.93 21.49
CA THR A 332 -1.13 -6.16 22.76
C THR A 332 -2.55 -6.68 22.57
N ASP A 333 -3.27 -6.23 21.56
CA ASP A 333 -4.61 -6.76 21.22
C ASP A 333 -4.54 -8.22 20.78
N ALA A 334 -3.56 -8.57 19.93
CA ALA A 334 -3.36 -9.94 19.48
C ALA A 334 -3.00 -10.89 20.64
N LEU A 335 -2.04 -10.49 21.48
CA LEU A 335 -1.63 -11.25 22.67
C LEU A 335 -2.79 -11.35 23.68
N HIS A 336 -3.58 -10.30 23.86
CA HIS A 336 -4.75 -10.35 24.75
C HIS A 336 -5.80 -11.36 24.25
N ALA A 337 -6.09 -11.37 22.94
CA ALA A 337 -7.00 -12.35 22.34
C ALA A 337 -6.50 -13.79 22.53
N ASP A 338 -5.19 -14.01 22.38
CA ASP A 338 -4.56 -15.30 22.59
C ASP A 338 -4.62 -15.77 24.05
N LEU A 339 -4.38 -14.86 25.00
CA LEU A 339 -4.52 -15.16 26.42
C LEU A 339 -5.97 -15.46 26.81
N LEU A 340 -6.94 -14.78 26.19
CA LEU A 340 -8.35 -15.08 26.40
C LEU A 340 -8.69 -16.51 25.92
N ALA A 341 -8.24 -16.89 24.72
CA ALA A 341 -8.43 -18.24 24.20
C ALA A 341 -7.76 -19.33 25.07
N ILE A 342 -6.59 -19.02 25.66
CA ILE A 342 -5.92 -19.90 26.64
C ILE A 342 -6.76 -20.02 27.92
N ARG A 343 -7.29 -18.91 28.42
CA ARG A 343 -8.13 -18.89 29.63
C ARG A 343 -9.40 -19.72 29.47
N GLU A 344 -10.01 -19.67 28.28
CA GLU A 344 -11.24 -20.39 27.94
C GLU A 344 -10.98 -21.87 27.60
N GLY A 345 -9.71 -22.28 27.51
CA GLY A 345 -9.31 -23.65 27.20
C GLY A 345 -9.42 -24.03 25.72
N GLU A 346 -9.64 -23.05 24.83
CA GLU A 346 -9.70 -23.26 23.39
C GLU A 346 -8.31 -23.50 22.78
N LYS A 347 -7.28 -22.89 23.38
CA LYS A 347 -5.88 -22.97 22.96
C LYS A 347 -4.98 -23.29 24.15
N ALA A 348 -3.81 -23.85 23.87
CA ALA A 348 -2.79 -24.11 24.87
C ALA A 348 -1.51 -23.34 24.52
N ILE A 349 -0.87 -22.71 25.51
CA ILE A 349 0.41 -21.99 25.33
C ILE A 349 1.52 -22.90 24.77
N THR A 350 1.40 -24.22 24.94
CA THR A 350 2.35 -25.20 24.40
C THR A 350 2.32 -25.32 22.88
N SER A 351 1.13 -25.26 22.25
CA SER A 351 0.93 -25.41 20.79
C SER A 351 0.74 -24.09 20.06
N LEU A 352 0.20 -23.07 20.73
CA LEU A 352 -0.19 -21.80 20.11
C LEU A 352 0.94 -21.09 19.35
N PRO A 353 2.19 -20.99 19.85
CA PRO A 353 3.28 -20.38 19.09
C PRO A 353 3.54 -21.07 17.75
N ASP A 354 3.42 -22.40 17.71
CA ASP A 354 3.67 -23.20 16.51
C ASP A 354 2.53 -23.05 15.48
N GLU A 355 1.28 -22.98 15.95
CA GLU A 355 0.11 -22.67 15.12
C GLU A 355 0.20 -21.28 14.48
N LYS A 356 0.56 -20.26 15.29
CA LYS A 356 0.75 -18.88 14.81
C LYS A 356 1.90 -18.78 13.81
N ARG A 357 2.98 -19.55 14.01
CA ARG A 357 4.11 -19.61 13.07
C ARG A 357 3.71 -20.22 11.73
N ALA A 358 2.89 -21.27 11.74
CA ALA A 358 2.35 -21.84 10.50
C ALA A 358 1.47 -20.81 9.75
N ALA A 359 0.56 -20.14 10.47
CA ALA A 359 -0.27 -19.08 9.89
C ALA A 359 0.55 -17.91 9.34
N LEU A 360 1.64 -17.51 10.02
CA LEU A 360 2.56 -16.49 9.52
C LEU A 360 3.29 -16.93 8.24
N ALA A 361 3.73 -18.18 8.17
CA ALA A 361 4.34 -18.74 6.97
C ALA A 361 3.35 -18.73 5.79
N ASP A 362 2.09 -19.09 6.03
CA ASP A 362 1.04 -19.04 5.02
C ASP A 362 0.75 -17.61 4.55
N LYS A 363 0.70 -16.62 5.45
CA LYS A 363 0.58 -15.20 5.09
C LYS A 363 1.74 -14.72 4.21
N ARG A 364 2.97 -15.11 4.53
CA ARG A 364 4.17 -14.76 3.73
C ARG A 364 4.15 -15.41 2.36
N ASN A 365 3.81 -16.70 2.30
CA ASN A 365 3.73 -17.47 1.05
C ASN A 365 2.57 -17.00 0.17
N GLY A 366 1.47 -16.53 0.77
CA GLY A 366 0.35 -15.88 0.08
C GLY A 366 0.67 -14.47 -0.44
N GLY A 367 1.91 -13.99 -0.24
CA GLY A 367 2.40 -12.73 -0.77
C GLY A 367 1.89 -11.49 -0.03
N SER A 368 1.34 -11.63 1.20
CA SER A 368 0.73 -10.53 1.94
C SER A 368 1.58 -9.27 1.90
N SER A 369 0.97 -8.16 1.48
CA SER A 369 1.68 -6.91 1.26
C SER A 369 1.76 -6.04 2.52
N ASP A 370 1.05 -6.36 3.60
CA ASP A 370 1.02 -5.55 4.82
C ASP A 370 2.25 -5.82 5.72
N LYS A 371 3.27 -4.97 5.60
CA LYS A 371 4.51 -5.05 6.38
C LYS A 371 4.26 -4.88 7.88
N ASP A 372 3.26 -4.09 8.30
CA ASP A 372 2.96 -3.88 9.71
C ASP A 372 2.25 -5.08 10.32
N ALA A 373 1.27 -5.66 9.62
CA ALA A 373 0.60 -6.88 10.07
C ALA A 373 1.57 -8.07 10.16
N LEU A 374 2.50 -8.19 9.20
CA LEU A 374 3.56 -9.22 9.23
C LEU A 374 4.55 -8.99 10.38
N TYR A 375 4.89 -7.73 10.68
CA TYR A 375 5.73 -7.37 11.83
C TYR A 375 5.04 -7.79 13.13
N VAL A 376 3.78 -7.39 13.32
CA VAL A 376 2.98 -7.71 14.53
C VAL A 376 2.83 -9.22 14.69
N SER A 377 2.45 -9.95 13.63
CA SER A 377 2.32 -11.42 13.68
C SER A 377 3.66 -12.10 14.01
N SER A 378 4.79 -11.54 13.56
CA SER A 378 6.11 -12.07 13.89
C SER A 378 6.48 -11.83 15.36
N ARG A 379 6.16 -10.64 15.89
CA ARG A 379 6.39 -10.30 17.30
C ARG A 379 5.47 -11.07 18.24
N GLU A 380 4.23 -11.31 17.83
CA GLU A 380 3.27 -12.14 18.54
C GLU A 380 3.84 -13.55 18.78
N VAL A 381 4.34 -14.20 17.72
CA VAL A 381 5.00 -15.52 17.83
C VAL A 381 6.20 -15.46 18.78
N GLU A 382 7.05 -14.44 18.65
CA GLU A 382 8.24 -14.27 19.50
C GLU A 382 7.87 -14.12 20.98
N HIS A 383 6.86 -13.31 21.31
CA HIS A 383 6.41 -13.10 22.69
C HIS A 383 5.75 -14.36 23.27
N LEU A 384 4.92 -15.05 22.50
CA LEU A 384 4.33 -16.33 22.94
C LEU A 384 5.40 -17.42 23.16
N ASP A 385 6.43 -17.47 22.31
CA ASP A 385 7.59 -18.34 22.53
C ASP A 385 8.33 -17.98 23.81
N ALA A 386 8.57 -16.69 24.05
CA ALA A 386 9.21 -16.21 25.27
C ALA A 386 8.38 -16.57 26.52
N TYR A 387 7.06 -16.36 26.48
CA TYR A 387 6.15 -16.76 27.56
C TYR A 387 6.22 -18.26 27.83
N ARG A 388 6.13 -19.09 26.78
CA ARG A 388 6.25 -20.55 26.87
C ARG A 388 7.58 -20.96 27.51
N GLN A 389 8.68 -20.35 27.09
CA GLN A 389 10.01 -20.61 27.65
C GLN A 389 10.10 -20.21 29.12
N THR A 390 9.58 -19.04 29.51
CA THR A 390 9.55 -18.59 30.90
C THR A 390 8.79 -19.57 31.79
N LEU A 391 7.59 -20.00 31.39
CA LEU A 391 6.81 -20.99 32.16
C LEU A 391 7.57 -22.32 32.35
N MET A 392 8.26 -22.77 31.30
CA MET A 392 9.04 -24.02 31.34
C MET A 392 10.27 -23.91 32.25
N LEU A 393 11.00 -22.79 32.17
CA LEU A 393 12.19 -22.54 32.98
C LEU A 393 11.84 -22.39 34.47
N GLU A 394 10.74 -21.69 34.77
CA GLU A 394 10.24 -21.47 36.13
C GLU A 394 9.49 -22.68 36.70
N LYS A 395 9.18 -23.69 35.88
CA LYS A 395 8.42 -24.89 36.24
C LYS A 395 7.07 -24.54 36.90
N VAL A 396 6.37 -23.58 36.31
CA VAL A 396 5.10 -23.07 36.84
C VAL A 396 4.02 -24.17 36.79
N PRO A 397 3.37 -24.51 37.93
CA PRO A 397 2.25 -25.44 37.98
C PRO A 397 1.11 -25.02 37.06
N GLU A 398 0.41 -25.98 36.44
CA GLU A 398 -0.67 -25.71 35.46
C GLU A 398 -1.76 -24.76 36.00
N ASP A 399 -2.10 -24.89 37.29
CA ASP A 399 -3.08 -24.04 37.97
C ASP A 399 -2.63 -22.58 38.16
N GLN A 400 -1.32 -22.30 38.02
CA GLN A 400 -0.72 -20.98 38.18
C GLN A 400 -0.16 -20.40 36.86
N GLN A 401 -0.18 -21.18 35.78
CA GLN A 401 0.37 -20.76 34.49
C GLN A 401 -0.33 -19.52 33.95
N PHE A 402 -1.66 -19.45 34.05
CA PHE A 402 -2.42 -18.30 33.54
C PHE A 402 -2.09 -17.00 34.29
N ASP A 403 -2.00 -17.06 35.62
CA ASP A 403 -1.62 -15.89 36.43
C ASP A 403 -0.21 -15.40 36.08
N ARG A 404 0.71 -16.34 35.82
CA ARG A 404 2.06 -15.99 35.36
C ARG A 404 2.06 -15.37 33.96
N LEU A 405 1.28 -15.90 33.03
CA LEU A 405 1.11 -15.32 31.69
C LEU A 405 0.56 -13.88 31.77
N LYS A 406 -0.42 -13.63 32.63
CA LYS A 406 -0.95 -12.29 32.87
C LYS A 406 0.11 -11.32 33.39
N ALA A 407 1.01 -11.78 34.26
CA ALA A 407 2.12 -10.98 34.77
C ALA A 407 3.23 -10.73 33.72
N LEU A 408 3.39 -11.61 32.73
CA LEU A 408 4.30 -11.37 31.61
C LEU A 408 3.69 -10.37 30.63
N PHE A 409 2.40 -10.51 30.35
CA PHE A 409 1.65 -9.61 29.48
C PHE A 409 1.57 -8.16 30.00
N SER A 410 1.64 -7.95 31.32
CA SER A 410 1.67 -6.58 31.85
C SER A 410 2.87 -5.78 31.34
N ALA A 411 4.01 -6.42 31.08
CA ALA A 411 5.17 -5.74 30.49
C ALA A 411 4.90 -5.23 29.07
N ASP A 412 4.09 -5.95 28.29
CA ASP A 412 3.67 -5.54 26.95
C ASP A 412 2.68 -4.38 26.99
N VAL A 413 1.76 -4.39 27.97
CA VAL A 413 0.85 -3.28 28.25
C VAL A 413 1.63 -2.03 28.67
N ASP A 414 2.63 -2.17 29.53
CA ASP A 414 3.50 -1.06 29.96
C ASP A 414 4.31 -0.51 28.79
N ALA A 415 4.84 -1.37 27.92
CA ALA A 415 5.57 -0.96 26.72
C ALA A 415 4.68 -0.19 25.73
N ARG A 416 3.44 -0.63 25.52
CA ARG A 416 2.43 0.11 24.74
C ARG A 416 2.17 1.49 25.33
N ALA A 417 1.92 1.58 26.64
CA ALA A 417 1.66 2.84 27.32
C ALA A 417 2.85 3.80 27.19
N ALA A 418 4.07 3.31 27.45
CA ALA A 418 5.29 4.11 27.32
C ALA A 418 5.53 4.63 25.90
N ALA A 419 5.20 3.83 24.87
CA ALA A 419 5.30 4.27 23.48
C ALA A 419 4.27 5.34 23.13
N ALA A 420 3.06 5.24 23.68
CA ALA A 420 2.03 6.27 23.52
C ALA A 420 2.42 7.59 24.19
N ASP A 421 2.81 7.55 25.47
CA ASP A 421 3.25 8.72 26.23
C ASP A 421 4.44 9.41 25.57
N LYS A 422 5.41 8.62 25.08
CA LYS A 422 6.56 9.15 24.35
C LYS A 422 6.12 9.88 23.07
N THR A 423 5.25 9.27 22.26
CA THR A 423 4.81 9.85 20.98
C THR A 423 4.00 11.12 21.20
N ASP A 424 3.14 11.16 22.22
CA ASP A 424 2.40 12.37 22.59
C ASP A 424 3.32 13.51 23.06
N ALA A 425 4.33 13.19 23.88
CA ALA A 425 5.34 14.16 24.29
C ALA A 425 6.14 14.70 23.08
N GLU A 426 6.54 13.84 22.15
CA GLU A 426 7.23 14.25 20.91
C GLU A 426 6.36 15.17 20.04
N LEU A 427 5.05 14.88 19.91
CA LEU A 427 4.09 15.75 19.22
C LEU A 427 3.98 17.12 19.90
N ALA A 428 3.81 17.14 21.22
CA ALA A 428 3.70 18.38 21.99
C ALA A 428 4.97 19.24 21.87
N ASN A 429 6.14 18.62 21.95
CA ASN A 429 7.43 19.29 21.81
C ASN A 429 7.65 19.83 20.39
N ALA A 430 7.21 19.10 19.36
CA ALA A 430 7.25 19.57 17.97
C ALA A 430 6.40 20.84 17.80
N PHE A 431 5.16 20.85 18.30
CA PHE A 431 4.32 22.05 18.28
C PHE A 431 4.93 23.21 19.06
N ALA A 432 5.49 22.95 20.25
CA ALA A 432 6.14 23.98 21.06
C ALA A 432 7.35 24.62 20.33
N PHE A 433 8.13 23.81 19.63
CA PHE A 433 9.24 24.30 18.80
C PHE A 433 8.74 25.15 17.63
N LEU A 434 7.72 24.67 16.90
CA LEU A 434 7.17 25.40 15.76
C LEU A 434 6.48 26.70 16.17
N ASP A 435 5.79 26.72 17.30
CA ASP A 435 5.21 27.94 17.89
C ASP A 435 6.27 28.98 18.24
N ALA A 436 7.42 28.53 18.76
CA ALA A 436 8.53 29.43 19.05
C ALA A 436 9.23 29.94 17.77
N ALA A 437 9.33 29.10 16.74
CA ALA A 437 10.04 29.43 15.51
C ALA A 437 9.20 30.27 14.54
N ILE A 438 8.01 29.77 14.19
CA ILE A 438 7.16 30.23 13.10
C ILE A 438 5.68 30.28 13.53
N PRO A 439 5.33 31.13 14.51
CA PRO A 439 3.95 31.24 14.99
C PRO A 439 3.02 31.73 13.87
N ASP A 440 1.80 31.20 13.85
CA ASP A 440 0.71 31.59 12.94
C ASP A 440 1.10 31.58 11.44
N SER A 441 2.04 30.70 11.07
CA SER A 441 2.58 30.62 9.72
C SER A 441 1.85 29.60 8.85
N GLN A 442 1.88 29.78 7.52
CA GLN A 442 1.29 28.81 6.58
C GLN A 442 1.97 27.43 6.70
N GLU A 443 3.26 27.41 7.02
CA GLU A 443 4.04 26.20 7.25
C GLU A 443 3.51 25.40 8.46
N LEU A 444 3.08 26.07 9.53
CA LEU A 444 2.44 25.41 10.67
C LEU A 444 1.07 24.79 10.29
N VAL A 445 0.29 25.47 9.45
CA VAL A 445 -0.96 24.92 8.88
C VAL A 445 -0.67 23.66 8.05
N LEU A 446 0.35 23.72 7.21
CA LEU A 446 0.79 22.58 6.39
C LEU A 446 1.18 21.42 7.30
N PHE A 447 2.02 21.66 8.30
CA PHE A 447 2.42 20.63 9.27
C PHE A 447 1.22 19.94 9.94
N ALA A 448 0.25 20.71 10.43
CA ALA A 448 -0.97 20.15 11.04
C ALA A 448 -1.82 19.36 10.03
N THR A 449 -1.91 19.83 8.79
CA THR A 449 -2.62 19.14 7.70
C THR A 449 -1.95 17.81 7.35
N GLU A 450 -0.63 17.78 7.30
CA GLU A 450 0.15 16.57 7.02
C GLU A 450 0.03 15.52 8.14
N LEU A 451 -0.05 15.94 9.40
CA LEU A 451 -0.34 15.04 10.52
C LEU A 451 -1.70 14.33 10.37
N THR A 452 -2.71 15.00 9.81
CA THR A 452 -4.01 14.36 9.52
C THR A 452 -4.02 13.53 8.24
N ALA A 453 -3.20 13.88 7.26
CA ALA A 453 -3.10 13.16 6.00
C ALA A 453 -2.32 11.84 6.15
N ASN A 454 -1.33 11.79 7.04
CA ASN A 454 -0.60 10.58 7.36
C ASN A 454 -1.44 9.65 8.25
N TRP A 455 -1.58 8.40 7.80
CA TRP A 455 -2.45 7.42 8.43
C TRP A 455 -2.06 7.10 9.89
N PHE A 456 -0.76 6.95 10.19
CA PHE A 456 -0.31 6.56 11.53
C PHE A 456 -0.48 7.68 12.53
N THR A 457 -0.12 8.91 12.17
CA THR A 457 -0.31 10.08 13.04
C THR A 457 -1.79 10.41 13.23
N SER A 458 -2.60 10.29 12.17
CA SER A 458 -4.06 10.44 12.25
C SER A 458 -4.69 9.39 13.17
N TRP A 459 -4.30 8.12 13.01
CA TRP A 459 -4.71 7.04 13.91
C TRP A 459 -4.29 7.32 15.36
N PHE A 460 -3.07 7.79 15.59
CA PHE A 460 -2.57 8.09 16.92
C PHE A 460 -3.39 9.19 17.59
N ILE A 461 -3.60 10.31 16.90
CA ILE A 461 -4.41 11.45 17.39
C ILE A 461 -5.85 11.02 17.69
N GLN A 462 -6.42 10.12 16.89
CA GLN A 462 -7.77 9.61 17.11
C GLN A 462 -7.90 8.70 18.35
N ASN A 463 -6.89 7.89 18.64
CA ASN A 463 -6.96 6.87 19.70
C ASN A 463 -6.39 7.33 21.05
N PHE A 464 -5.33 8.14 21.03
CA PHE A 464 -4.67 8.64 22.24
C PHE A 464 -4.94 10.12 22.53
N GLY A 465 -5.40 10.87 21.51
CA GLY A 465 -5.54 12.33 21.60
C GLY A 465 -4.19 13.04 21.41
N CYS A 466 -4.25 14.36 21.20
CA CYS A 466 -3.08 15.25 21.26
C CYS A 466 -3.58 16.67 21.52
N ASP A 467 -3.40 17.16 22.75
CA ASP A 467 -3.91 18.48 23.17
C ASP A 467 -3.29 19.63 22.36
N ALA A 468 -1.98 19.53 22.07
CA ALA A 468 -1.26 20.52 21.26
C ALA A 468 -1.85 20.62 19.85
N TYR A 469 -2.13 19.49 19.21
CA TYR A 469 -2.79 19.45 17.91
C TYR A 469 -4.20 20.06 17.95
N PHE A 470 -5.02 19.70 18.94
CA PHE A 470 -6.39 20.23 19.04
C PHE A 470 -6.44 21.73 19.35
N ALA A 471 -5.49 22.24 20.15
CA ALA A 471 -5.36 23.67 20.40
C ALA A 471 -5.08 24.44 19.10
N HIS A 472 -4.20 23.91 18.26
CA HIS A 472 -3.87 24.49 16.96
C HIS A 472 -5.01 24.39 15.95
N ASN A 473 -5.65 23.23 15.82
CA ASN A 473 -6.77 23.07 14.89
C ASN A 473 -7.96 23.98 15.25
N LYS A 474 -8.22 24.20 16.55
CA LYS A 474 -9.21 25.20 16.98
C LYS A 474 -8.84 26.61 16.53
N ARG A 475 -7.59 27.05 16.73
CA ARG A 475 -7.13 28.38 16.28
C ARG A 475 -7.34 28.58 14.78
N LEU A 476 -7.00 27.57 13.97
CA LEU A 476 -7.21 27.61 12.51
C LEU A 476 -8.68 27.79 12.12
N LEU A 477 -9.59 27.04 12.75
CA LEU A 477 -11.03 27.18 12.51
C LEU A 477 -11.56 28.56 12.90
N PHE A 478 -11.05 29.14 14.00
CA PHE A 478 -11.43 30.48 14.43
C PHE A 478 -10.90 31.57 13.49
N ASP A 479 -9.66 31.45 13.02
CA ASP A 479 -9.05 32.41 12.07
C ASP A 479 -9.74 32.40 10.71
N ASP A 480 -10.13 31.23 10.19
CA ASP A 480 -10.91 31.13 8.95
C ASP A 480 -12.29 31.77 9.11
N THR A 481 -12.95 31.52 10.24
CA THR A 481 -14.25 32.14 10.56
C THR A 481 -14.11 33.67 10.68
N GLN A 482 -13.03 34.16 11.29
CA GLN A 482 -12.78 35.59 11.44
C GLN A 482 -12.43 36.27 10.11
N LYS A 483 -11.64 35.62 9.24
CA LYS A 483 -11.35 36.10 7.87
C LYS A 483 -12.63 36.18 7.03
N GLN A 484 -13.50 35.18 7.15
CA GLN A 484 -14.77 35.15 6.43
C GLN A 484 -15.69 36.28 6.90
N LEU A 485 -15.80 36.50 8.22
CA LEU A 485 -16.55 37.63 8.78
C LEU A 485 -15.98 39.00 8.37
N LEU A 486 -14.65 39.16 8.29
CA LEU A 486 -14.02 40.39 7.83
C LEU A 486 -14.29 40.64 6.34
N GLN A 487 -14.25 39.60 5.50
CA GLN A 487 -14.63 39.68 4.10
C GLN A 487 -16.10 40.04 3.94
N ASP A 488 -16.99 39.46 4.74
CA ASP A 488 -18.43 39.79 4.72
C ASP A 488 -18.68 41.26 5.12
N ILE A 489 -17.94 41.78 6.11
CA ILE A 489 -18.01 43.18 6.53
C ILE A 489 -17.46 44.13 5.46
N GLU A 490 -16.35 43.79 4.79
CA GLU A 490 -15.83 44.58 3.67
C GLU A 490 -16.78 44.55 2.46
N SER A 491 -17.38 43.40 2.17
CA SER A 491 -18.38 43.24 1.12
C SER A 491 -19.60 44.12 1.40
N ALA A 492 -20.11 44.10 2.63
CA ALA A 492 -21.23 44.93 3.04
C ALA A 492 -20.92 46.44 3.00
N ARG A 493 -19.69 46.85 3.34
CA ARG A 493 -19.27 48.27 3.24
C ARG A 493 -19.09 48.74 1.80
N ASN A 494 -18.73 47.85 0.90
CA ASN A 494 -18.61 48.15 -0.54
C ASN A 494 -19.96 48.17 -1.26
N GLU A 495 -20.99 47.51 -0.72
CA GLU A 495 -22.37 47.59 -1.23
C GLU A 495 -23.12 48.86 -0.76
N GLU A 496 -22.67 49.51 0.32
CA GLU A 496 -23.21 50.76 0.84
C GLU A 496 -22.51 52.04 0.30
N SER A 497 -21.50 51.91 -0.56
CA SER A 497 -20.79 53.00 -1.25
C SER A 497 -21.16 53.06 -2.72
#